data_AF-A0A7C2VDZ2-F1
#
_entry.id   AF-A0A7C2VDZ2-F1
#
_cell.length_a   1.000
_cell.length_b   1.000
_cell.length_c   1.000
_cell.angle_alpha   90.00
_cell.angle_beta   90.00
_cell.angle_gamma   90.00
#
_symmetry.space_group_name_H-M   'P 1'
#
loop_
_entity.id
_entity.type
_entity.pdbx_description
1 polymer ?
#
loop_
_entity_poly.entity_id
_entity_poly.type
_entity_poly.pdbx_seq_one_letter_code
_entity_poly.pdbx_strand_id
1 'polypeptide(L)'
;MAREKLYVPAPEGIGRLPVVSPQLGQTQWLSLALLRLEAGSEYDGETGGDEVVAVLLTGIAEVEADGKRFSGQRRDVFSGKAFGVYLPTATKFRVRAHTFVEIALIGAPAQRGGEVIAITPDLIKSRSVGQFNWRRDIDDLVDASFPAKRLLVGETRNPPGNWSSYPPHKHEVNDPPFEARLEEVYHFRIFPSNGFAVQLLYSGDGELRDAFIVRDGDTVVIPKGYHPVAAPPGYSVYYLWALAGEGRNLFFRYDPQHEWVIGAERILQELAQ
;
A
#
# COMPACT_ATOMS: atom_id res chain seq x y z
N MET A 1 18.98 -3.63 -8.75
CA MET A 1 18.94 -3.46 -7.27
C MET A 1 19.25 -4.81 -6.64
N ALA A 2 19.96 -4.87 -5.51
CA ALA A 2 20.24 -6.16 -4.85
C ALA A 2 18.94 -6.76 -4.31
N ARG A 3 18.77 -8.09 -4.41
CA ARG A 3 17.59 -8.84 -3.94
C ARG A 3 17.22 -8.53 -2.48
N GLU A 4 18.23 -8.37 -1.63
CA GLU A 4 18.08 -8.05 -0.20
C GLU A 4 17.39 -6.71 0.05
N LYS A 5 17.39 -5.79 -0.93
CA LYS A 5 16.70 -4.50 -0.81
C LYS A 5 15.22 -4.57 -1.19
N LEU A 6 14.79 -5.66 -1.84
CA LEU A 6 13.42 -5.84 -2.29
C LEU A 6 12.52 -6.43 -1.20
N TYR A 7 13.08 -7.04 -0.17
CA TYR A 7 12.35 -7.64 0.93
C TYR A 7 12.85 -7.09 2.26
N VAL A 8 11.93 -6.56 3.06
CA VAL A 8 12.21 -6.01 4.39
C VAL A 8 11.38 -6.79 5.40
N PRO A 9 12.02 -7.53 6.33
CA PRO A 9 11.28 -8.24 7.37
C PRO A 9 10.57 -7.25 8.30
N ALA A 10 9.50 -7.71 8.94
CA ALA A 10 8.75 -6.91 9.91
C ALA A 10 9.68 -6.25 10.94
N PRO A 11 9.66 -4.90 11.10
CA PRO A 11 10.48 -4.25 12.12
C PRO A 11 9.90 -4.54 13.51
N GLU A 12 10.76 -4.62 14.52
CA GLU A 12 10.38 -4.77 15.92
C GLU A 12 10.51 -3.43 16.68
N GLY A 13 9.75 -3.29 17.77
CA GLY A 13 9.85 -2.15 18.69
C GLY A 13 8.68 -1.16 18.64
N ILE A 14 8.86 -0.06 19.37
CA ILE A 14 7.91 1.05 19.56
C ILE A 14 8.53 2.35 19.04
N GLY A 15 7.70 3.32 18.69
CA GLY A 15 8.09 4.59 18.10
C GLY A 15 7.99 4.56 16.58
N ARG A 16 8.70 5.48 15.92
CA ARG A 16 8.80 5.53 14.46
C ARG A 16 9.90 4.61 13.97
N LEU A 17 9.51 3.56 13.25
CA LEU A 17 10.37 2.52 12.69
C LEU A 17 10.45 2.68 11.17
N PRO A 18 11.56 3.20 10.61
CA PRO A 18 11.75 3.25 9.16
C PRO A 18 11.78 1.83 8.56
N VAL A 19 11.05 1.62 7.46
CA VAL A 19 10.95 0.32 6.77
C VAL A 19 11.51 0.40 5.36
N VAL A 20 11.07 1.40 4.60
CA VAL A 20 11.56 1.67 3.24
C VAL A 20 11.92 3.15 3.13
N SER A 21 13.04 3.48 2.50
CA SER A 21 13.30 4.87 2.11
C SER A 21 14.30 5.01 0.95
N PRO A 22 14.29 6.17 0.27
CA PRO A 22 15.29 6.46 -0.75
C PRO A 22 16.72 6.49 -0.19
N GLN A 23 16.90 6.88 1.08
CA GLN A 23 18.20 6.92 1.74
C GLN A 23 18.81 5.53 1.96
N LEU A 24 17.98 4.48 2.03
CA LEU A 24 18.43 3.08 2.06
C LEU A 24 18.74 2.53 0.65
N GLY A 25 18.48 3.33 -0.38
CA GLY A 25 18.66 2.96 -1.79
C GLY A 25 17.73 1.83 -2.23
N GLN A 26 16.53 1.78 -1.64
CA GLN A 26 15.45 0.83 -1.97
C GLN A 26 14.47 1.42 -2.98
N THR A 27 14.29 2.74 -2.95
CA THR A 27 13.31 3.49 -3.75
C THR A 27 13.93 4.81 -4.22
N GLN A 28 13.30 5.49 -5.18
CA GLN A 28 13.67 6.84 -5.60
C GLN A 28 12.83 7.92 -4.91
N TRP A 29 11.57 7.63 -4.61
CA TRP A 29 10.60 8.58 -4.08
C TRP A 29 9.92 8.09 -2.79
N LEU A 30 9.44 6.85 -2.75
CA LEU A 30 8.64 6.31 -1.66
C LEU A 30 9.46 6.10 -0.40
N SER A 31 8.90 6.54 0.71
CA SER A 31 9.28 6.09 2.05
C SER A 31 8.09 5.45 2.76
N LEU A 32 8.38 4.48 3.62
CA LEU A 32 7.42 3.86 4.52
C LEU A 32 8.07 3.75 5.90
N ALA A 33 7.38 4.23 6.93
CA ALA A 33 7.70 3.95 8.31
C ALA A 33 6.45 3.45 9.05
N LEU A 34 6.65 2.62 10.07
CA LEU A 34 5.60 2.27 11.01
C LEU A 34 5.75 3.11 12.26
N LEU A 35 4.68 3.78 12.66
CA LEU A 35 4.57 4.45 13.94
C LEU A 35 3.76 3.54 14.88
N ARG A 36 4.45 2.93 15.85
CA ARG A 36 3.85 2.12 16.91
C ARG A 36 3.86 2.90 18.20
N LEU A 37 2.72 3.07 18.84
CA LEU A 37 2.63 3.78 20.11
C LEU A 37 1.82 2.97 21.11
N GLU A 38 2.28 2.97 22.35
CA GLU A 38 1.53 2.42 23.47
C GLU A 38 0.36 3.33 23.84
N ALA A 39 -0.66 2.76 24.49
CA ALA A 39 -1.81 3.52 24.96
C ALA A 39 -1.39 4.69 25.86
N GLY A 40 -1.94 5.88 25.59
CA GLY A 40 -1.62 7.12 26.29
C GLY A 40 -0.36 7.83 25.80
N SER A 41 0.40 7.25 24.87
CA SER A 41 1.60 7.87 24.31
C SER A 41 1.28 8.86 23.20
N GLU A 42 2.20 9.79 22.98
CA GLU A 42 2.13 10.78 21.91
C GLU A 42 3.39 10.74 21.04
N TYR A 43 3.23 11.17 19.79
CA TYR A 43 4.33 11.37 18.86
C TYR A 43 4.16 12.70 18.13
N ASP A 44 5.15 13.57 18.22
CA ASP A 44 5.28 14.76 17.41
C ASP A 44 6.14 14.46 16.17
N GLY A 45 5.65 14.84 15.00
CA GLY A 45 6.34 14.65 13.73
C GLY A 45 6.22 15.85 12.79
N GLU A 46 7.04 15.85 11.75
CA GLU A 46 6.95 16.81 10.66
C GLU A 46 7.19 16.12 9.31
N THR A 47 6.50 16.58 8.27
CA THR A 47 6.59 15.99 6.93
C THR A 47 7.79 16.50 6.12
N GLY A 48 8.39 17.63 6.52
CA GLY A 48 9.57 18.18 5.86
C GLY A 48 9.33 18.48 4.37
N GLY A 49 10.17 17.91 3.50
CA GLY A 49 10.05 18.03 2.04
C GLY A 49 9.08 17.05 1.38
N ASP A 50 8.49 16.15 2.16
CA ASP A 50 7.62 15.09 1.67
C ASP A 50 6.16 15.40 1.96
N GLU A 51 5.26 14.98 1.07
CA GLU A 51 3.87 14.75 1.49
C GLU A 51 3.77 13.40 2.18
N VAL A 52 2.84 13.23 3.10
CA VAL A 52 2.66 12.00 3.89
C VAL A 52 1.19 11.59 3.94
N VAL A 53 0.93 10.30 3.77
CA VAL A 53 -0.34 9.67 4.11
C VAL A 53 -0.12 8.81 5.35
N ALA A 54 -0.77 9.18 6.45
CA ALA A 54 -0.79 8.40 7.69
C ALA A 54 -2.02 7.48 7.69
N VAL A 55 -1.82 6.16 7.60
CA VAL A 55 -2.89 5.15 7.56
C VAL A 55 -2.93 4.36 8.85
N LEU A 56 -4.07 4.38 9.56
CA LEU A 56 -4.27 3.59 10.77
C LEU A 56 -4.48 2.11 10.41
N LEU A 57 -3.56 1.26 10.85
CA LEU A 57 -3.61 -0.19 10.62
C LEU A 57 -4.35 -0.92 11.74
N THR A 58 -4.14 -0.48 12.98
CA THR A 58 -4.87 -0.95 14.16
C THR A 58 -4.84 0.10 15.28
N GLY A 59 -5.86 0.06 16.14
CA GLY A 59 -5.99 0.86 17.35
C GLY A 59 -6.97 2.02 17.22
N ILE A 60 -6.93 2.91 18.22
CA ILE A 60 -7.72 4.14 18.32
C ILE A 60 -6.75 5.30 18.49
N ALA A 61 -6.76 6.24 17.55
CA ALA A 61 -5.82 7.35 17.50
C ALA A 61 -6.51 8.69 17.21
N GLU A 62 -5.89 9.76 17.68
CA GLU A 62 -6.16 11.12 17.25
C GLU A 62 -4.93 11.70 16.55
N VAL A 63 -5.14 12.38 15.43
CA VAL A 63 -4.10 13.10 14.69
C VAL A 63 -4.45 14.59 14.71
N GLU A 64 -3.56 15.41 15.22
CA GLU A 64 -3.65 16.87 15.18
C GLU A 64 -2.66 17.42 14.14
N ALA A 65 -3.13 18.23 13.20
CA ALA A 65 -2.29 18.91 12.22
C ALA A 65 -3.00 20.16 11.70
N ASP A 66 -2.25 21.24 11.46
CA ASP A 66 -2.79 22.52 10.97
C ASP A 66 -3.99 23.05 11.79
N GLY A 67 -3.92 22.90 13.12
CA GLY A 67 -4.99 23.31 14.05
C GLY A 67 -6.27 22.47 13.98
N LYS A 68 -6.31 21.42 13.15
CA LYS A 68 -7.42 20.47 13.03
C LYS A 68 -7.10 19.19 13.79
N ARG A 69 -8.12 18.56 14.38
CA ARG A 69 -8.05 17.24 15.02
C ARG A 69 -8.92 16.24 14.30
N PHE A 70 -8.39 15.05 14.09
CA PHE A 70 -9.06 13.94 13.43
C PHE A 70 -8.92 12.68 14.28
N SER A 71 -10.04 12.07 14.66
CA SER A 71 -10.04 10.83 15.44
C SER A 71 -10.47 9.67 14.57
N GLY A 72 -9.78 8.54 14.72
CA GLY A 72 -10.07 7.32 13.97
C GLY A 72 -9.85 6.07 14.80
N GLN A 73 -10.51 5.00 14.38
CA GLN A 73 -10.33 3.68 14.97
C GLN A 73 -10.37 2.60 13.90
N ARG A 74 -9.57 1.56 14.11
CA ARG A 74 -9.56 0.36 13.29
C ARG A 74 -9.18 -0.81 14.17
N ARG A 75 -10.03 -1.85 14.24
CA ARG A 75 -9.69 -3.06 15.02
C ARG A 75 -8.44 -3.73 14.43
N ASP A 76 -8.48 -3.98 13.13
CA ASP A 76 -7.39 -4.52 12.32
C ASP A 76 -7.69 -4.26 10.84
N VAL A 77 -6.73 -4.57 9.98
CA VAL A 77 -6.82 -4.34 8.54
C VAL A 77 -7.84 -5.22 7.80
N PHE A 78 -8.30 -6.30 8.43
CA PHE A 78 -9.30 -7.21 7.87
C PHE A 78 -10.74 -6.84 8.28
N SER A 79 -10.91 -5.95 9.24
CA SER A 79 -12.20 -5.65 9.87
C SER A 79 -13.00 -4.53 9.22
N GLY A 80 -12.45 -3.87 8.21
CA GLY A 80 -13.13 -2.78 7.51
C GLY A 80 -12.15 -1.81 6.88
N LYS A 81 -12.72 -0.73 6.33
CA LYS A 81 -11.98 0.34 5.66
C LYS A 81 -11.07 1.08 6.64
N ALA A 82 -9.99 1.63 6.11
CA ALA A 82 -9.04 2.43 6.88
C ALA A 82 -9.63 3.76 7.39
N PHE A 83 -8.97 4.30 8.41
CA PHE A 83 -8.93 5.73 8.67
C PHE A 83 -7.51 6.21 8.38
N GLY A 84 -7.37 7.42 7.84
CA GLY A 84 -6.06 8.04 7.67
C GLY A 84 -6.12 9.55 7.60
N VAL A 85 -4.95 10.17 7.48
CA VAL A 85 -4.80 11.62 7.30
C VAL A 85 -3.73 11.87 6.25
N TYR A 86 -4.07 12.65 5.23
CA TYR A 86 -3.11 13.22 4.29
C TYR A 86 -2.54 14.51 4.88
N LEU A 87 -1.21 14.61 4.87
CA LEU A 87 -0.42 15.70 5.40
C LEU A 87 0.46 16.26 4.25
N PRO A 88 0.27 17.50 3.80
CA PRO A 88 1.13 18.08 2.78
C PRO A 88 2.56 18.31 3.32
N THR A 89 3.48 18.69 2.45
CA THR A 89 4.86 19.08 2.85
C THR A 89 4.86 20.17 3.91
N ALA A 90 5.92 20.22 4.73
CA ALA A 90 6.13 21.21 5.78
C ALA A 90 4.99 21.28 6.82
N THR A 91 4.31 20.15 7.05
CA THR A 91 3.24 20.02 8.04
C THR A 91 3.79 19.42 9.32
N LYS A 92 3.60 20.12 10.44
CA LYS A 92 3.77 19.53 11.77
C LYS A 92 2.50 18.81 12.18
N PHE A 93 2.64 17.64 12.77
CA PHE A 93 1.52 16.85 13.23
C PHE A 93 1.84 16.18 14.56
N ARG A 94 0.79 15.86 15.31
CA ARG A 94 0.85 15.07 16.53
C ARG A 94 -0.09 13.89 16.42
N VAL A 95 0.38 12.72 16.84
CA VAL A 95 -0.45 11.53 17.02
C VAL A 95 -0.59 11.26 18.51
N ARG A 96 -1.83 11.07 18.98
CA ARG A 96 -2.13 10.60 20.33
C ARG A 96 -2.79 9.23 20.25
N ALA A 97 -2.22 8.26 20.96
CA ALA A 97 -2.69 6.89 20.99
C ALA A 97 -3.64 6.67 22.18
N HIS A 98 -4.88 6.22 21.93
CA HIS A 98 -5.83 5.85 22.99
C HIS A 98 -5.76 4.36 23.36
N THR A 99 -5.30 3.54 22.42
CA THR A 99 -4.93 2.12 22.61
C THR A 99 -3.49 1.93 22.15
N PHE A 100 -3.00 0.69 22.11
CA PHE A 100 -1.90 0.41 21.17
C PHE A 100 -2.35 0.81 19.77
N VAL A 101 -1.50 1.55 19.05
CA VAL A 101 -1.76 1.97 17.67
C VAL A 101 -0.58 1.62 16.80
N GLU A 102 -0.90 1.21 15.58
CA GLU A 102 0.08 1.09 14.50
C GLU A 102 -0.41 1.88 13.30
N ILE A 103 0.40 2.84 12.86
CA ILE A 103 0.12 3.72 11.74
C ILE A 103 1.23 3.57 10.70
N ALA A 104 0.86 3.32 9.44
CA ALA A 104 1.80 3.43 8.33
C ALA A 104 1.94 4.90 7.93
N LEU A 105 3.15 5.44 8.01
CA LEU A 105 3.53 6.76 7.51
C LEU A 105 4.17 6.58 6.14
N ILE A 106 3.39 6.79 5.08
CA ILE A 106 3.84 6.68 3.69
C ILE A 106 4.20 8.07 3.20
N GLY A 107 5.45 8.27 2.74
CA GLY A 107 5.93 9.57 2.28
C GLY A 107 6.46 9.55 0.85
N ALA A 108 6.37 10.68 0.17
CA ALA A 108 7.12 10.94 -1.06
C ALA A 108 7.46 12.43 -1.17
N PRO A 109 8.60 12.81 -1.80
CA PRO A 109 8.91 14.21 -2.00
C PRO A 109 7.80 14.91 -2.79
N ALA A 110 7.51 16.16 -2.46
CA ALA A 110 6.47 16.91 -3.16
C ALA A 110 6.79 18.40 -3.21
N GLN A 111 6.14 19.12 -4.13
CA GLN A 111 6.15 20.58 -4.10
C GLN A 111 5.26 21.08 -2.96
N ARG A 112 5.58 22.27 -2.42
CA ARG A 112 4.79 22.89 -1.36
C ARG A 112 3.34 23.14 -1.76
N GLY A 113 2.45 23.08 -0.77
CA GLY A 113 1.03 23.38 -0.89
C GLY A 113 0.12 22.16 -0.77
N GLY A 114 -1.19 22.39 -0.75
CA GLY A 114 -2.20 21.40 -0.37
C GLY A 114 -2.73 21.67 1.04
N GLU A 115 -3.68 20.85 1.46
CA GLU A 115 -4.33 20.98 2.78
C GLU A 115 -4.26 19.65 3.53
N VAL A 116 -4.32 19.73 4.86
CA VAL A 116 -4.52 18.53 5.69
C VAL A 116 -5.94 18.02 5.48
N ILE A 117 -6.06 16.74 5.10
CA ILE A 117 -7.34 16.09 4.75
C ILE A 117 -7.47 14.77 5.50
N ALA A 118 -8.58 14.58 6.20
CA ALA A 118 -8.93 13.27 6.75
C ALA A 118 -9.40 12.33 5.64
N ILE A 119 -8.89 11.10 5.68
CA ILE A 119 -9.31 9.98 4.83
C ILE A 119 -10.20 9.12 5.70
N THR A 120 -11.50 9.42 5.71
CA THR A 120 -12.50 8.68 6.50
C THR A 120 -13.07 7.51 5.69
N PRO A 121 -13.57 6.44 6.36
CA PRO A 121 -14.14 5.26 5.69
C PRO A 121 -15.18 5.56 4.60
N ASP A 122 -15.97 6.62 4.76
CA ASP A 122 -17.01 7.05 3.82
C ASP A 122 -16.44 7.70 2.54
N LEU A 123 -15.22 8.24 2.58
CA LEU A 123 -14.54 8.81 1.41
C LEU A 123 -13.77 7.75 0.60
N ILE A 124 -13.49 6.59 1.18
CA ILE A 124 -12.73 5.52 0.55
C ILE A 124 -13.58 4.82 -0.52
N LYS A 125 -13.08 4.84 -1.76
CA LYS A 125 -13.69 4.14 -2.89
C LYS A 125 -13.31 2.67 -2.84
N SER A 126 -14.32 1.80 -2.80
CA SER A 126 -14.13 0.35 -2.73
C SER A 126 -14.55 -0.31 -4.02
N ARG A 127 -13.81 -1.33 -4.42
CA ARG A 127 -14.12 -2.14 -5.61
C ARG A 127 -13.72 -3.59 -5.38
N SER A 128 -14.60 -4.50 -5.78
CA SER A 128 -14.28 -5.91 -5.91
C SER A 128 -13.95 -6.20 -7.37
N VAL A 129 -12.76 -6.72 -7.63
CA VAL A 129 -12.25 -6.99 -8.98
C VAL A 129 -11.79 -8.43 -9.09
N GLY A 130 -11.71 -8.95 -10.32
CA GLY A 130 -11.36 -10.34 -10.57
C GLY A 130 -12.52 -11.31 -10.35
N GLN A 131 -12.30 -12.57 -10.72
CA GLN A 131 -13.27 -13.66 -10.58
C GLN A 131 -12.64 -14.87 -9.91
N PHE A 132 -13.48 -15.77 -9.38
CA PHE A 132 -13.05 -17.03 -8.74
C PHE A 132 -11.84 -16.84 -7.81
N ASN A 133 -10.73 -17.52 -8.12
CA ASN A 133 -9.51 -17.52 -7.33
C ASN A 133 -8.57 -16.36 -7.66
N TRP A 134 -8.98 -15.33 -8.41
CA TRP A 134 -8.28 -14.05 -8.50
C TRP A 134 -9.14 -12.84 -8.11
N ARG A 135 -10.32 -13.10 -7.53
CA ARG A 135 -11.19 -12.09 -6.94
C ARG A 135 -10.56 -11.50 -5.69
N ARG A 136 -10.58 -10.17 -5.58
CA ARG A 136 -10.04 -9.41 -4.44
C ARG A 136 -10.84 -8.13 -4.18
N ASP A 137 -10.74 -7.61 -2.96
CA ASP A 137 -11.33 -6.33 -2.58
C ASP A 137 -10.23 -5.26 -2.46
N ILE A 138 -10.45 -4.12 -3.08
CA ILE A 138 -9.52 -2.99 -3.09
C ILE A 138 -10.23 -1.76 -2.52
N ASP A 139 -9.55 -1.06 -1.63
CA ASP A 139 -9.92 0.26 -1.14
C ASP A 139 -8.87 1.27 -1.60
N ASP A 140 -9.28 2.21 -2.45
CA ASP A 140 -8.43 3.28 -2.94
C ASP A 140 -8.53 4.48 -1.95
N LEU A 141 -7.51 4.65 -1.10
CA LEU A 141 -7.48 5.69 -0.04
C LEU A 141 -7.10 7.06 -0.62
N VAL A 142 -6.09 7.07 -1.49
CA VAL A 142 -5.58 8.25 -2.21
C VAL A 142 -5.43 7.85 -3.67
N ASP A 143 -6.48 8.06 -4.45
CA ASP A 143 -6.50 7.80 -5.89
C ASP A 143 -6.09 9.03 -6.71
N ALA A 144 -6.04 8.91 -8.04
CA ALA A 144 -5.67 10.02 -8.92
C ALA A 144 -6.56 11.26 -8.81
N SER A 145 -7.80 11.14 -8.28
CA SER A 145 -8.72 12.26 -8.05
C SER A 145 -8.51 12.96 -6.71
N PHE A 146 -7.92 12.27 -5.73
CA PHE A 146 -7.58 12.85 -4.43
C PHE A 146 -6.54 13.98 -4.61
N PRO A 147 -6.59 15.09 -3.86
CA PRO A 147 -5.70 16.25 -4.06
C PRO A 147 -4.28 16.09 -3.47
N ALA A 148 -3.63 14.93 -3.69
CA ALA A 148 -2.21 14.72 -3.37
C ALA A 148 -1.31 15.04 -4.58
N LYS A 149 -0.01 15.18 -4.35
CA LYS A 149 0.97 15.64 -5.36
C LYS A 149 1.58 14.50 -6.17
N ARG A 150 1.99 13.41 -5.52
CA ARG A 150 2.71 12.28 -6.10
C ARG A 150 2.16 10.94 -5.61
N LEU A 151 1.77 10.85 -4.34
CA LEU A 151 1.31 9.60 -3.73
C LEU A 151 0.00 9.10 -4.33
N LEU A 152 -0.02 7.81 -4.62
CA LEU A 152 -1.20 6.97 -4.68
C LEU A 152 -1.11 5.95 -3.55
N VAL A 153 -2.20 5.74 -2.82
CA VAL A 153 -2.23 4.82 -1.67
C VAL A 153 -3.54 4.07 -1.67
N GLY A 154 -3.49 2.78 -1.43
CA GLY A 154 -4.67 1.97 -1.19
C GLY A 154 -4.32 0.67 -0.50
N GLU A 155 -5.33 -0.15 -0.28
CA GLU A 155 -5.16 -1.44 0.38
C GLU A 155 -5.93 -2.53 -0.37
N THR A 156 -5.38 -3.74 -0.37
CA THR A 156 -6.01 -4.91 -0.98
C THR A 156 -6.20 -5.99 0.06
N ARG A 157 -7.41 -6.56 0.10
CA ARG A 157 -7.71 -7.80 0.83
C ARG A 157 -7.89 -8.93 -0.18
N ASN A 158 -6.99 -9.90 -0.09
CA ASN A 158 -6.93 -11.09 -0.91
C ASN A 158 -7.47 -12.29 -0.10
N PRO A 159 -8.59 -12.91 -0.52
CA PRO A 159 -9.16 -14.07 0.16
C PRO A 159 -8.20 -15.28 0.24
N PRO A 160 -8.43 -16.21 1.18
CA PRO A 160 -7.66 -17.45 1.26
C PRO A 160 -7.64 -18.24 -0.05
N GLY A 161 -6.46 -18.65 -0.51
CA GLY A 161 -6.28 -19.41 -1.75
C GLY A 161 -6.34 -18.56 -3.04
N ASN A 162 -6.60 -17.26 -2.93
CA ASN A 162 -6.73 -16.39 -4.10
C ASN A 162 -5.40 -15.75 -4.52
N TRP A 163 -5.35 -15.35 -5.78
CA TRP A 163 -4.32 -14.52 -6.39
C TRP A 163 -4.79 -13.08 -6.45
N SER A 164 -3.88 -12.15 -6.18
CA SER A 164 -4.12 -10.72 -6.34
C SER A 164 -2.98 -10.07 -7.10
N SER A 165 -3.20 -8.81 -7.51
CA SER A 165 -2.38 -8.17 -8.55
C SER A 165 -2.28 -9.07 -9.80
N TYR A 166 -3.40 -9.78 -10.09
CA TYR A 166 -3.55 -10.75 -11.18
C TYR A 166 -4.72 -10.32 -12.10
N PRO A 167 -4.58 -10.39 -13.44
CA PRO A 167 -3.38 -10.80 -14.18
C PRO A 167 -2.17 -9.92 -13.85
N PRO A 168 -0.94 -10.47 -13.93
CA PRO A 168 0.26 -9.73 -13.54
C PRO A 168 0.36 -8.46 -14.37
N HIS A 169 0.74 -7.35 -13.74
CA HIS A 169 0.87 -6.05 -14.41
C HIS A 169 2.13 -5.33 -13.94
N LYS A 170 2.56 -4.34 -14.72
CA LYS A 170 3.75 -3.52 -14.46
C LYS A 170 3.50 -2.04 -14.75
N HIS A 171 4.32 -1.19 -14.14
CA HIS A 171 4.29 0.27 -14.25
C HIS A 171 5.73 0.83 -14.23
N GLU A 172 6.56 0.39 -15.18
CA GLU A 172 8.00 0.67 -15.20
C GLU A 172 8.42 1.75 -16.23
N VAL A 173 7.61 2.00 -17.25
CA VAL A 173 7.89 2.95 -18.34
C VAL A 173 6.92 4.12 -18.32
N ASN A 174 7.44 5.34 -18.53
CA ASN A 174 6.61 6.53 -18.71
C ASN A 174 6.12 6.61 -20.17
N ASP A 175 4.97 5.99 -20.44
CA ASP A 175 4.34 5.90 -21.77
C ASP A 175 2.81 6.09 -21.66
N PRO A 176 2.34 7.27 -21.19
CA PRO A 176 0.92 7.52 -21.01
C PRO A 176 0.17 7.58 -22.36
N PRO A 177 -1.09 7.10 -22.43
CA PRO A 177 -1.91 6.59 -21.32
C PRO A 177 -1.75 5.09 -21.04
N PHE A 178 -0.78 4.42 -21.66
CA PHE A 178 -0.66 2.96 -21.60
C PHE A 178 0.08 2.47 -20.35
N GLU A 179 1.10 3.21 -19.90
CA GLU A 179 1.91 2.88 -18.74
C GLU A 179 2.42 4.15 -18.07
N ALA A 180 2.54 4.14 -16.75
CA ALA A 180 3.20 5.18 -15.98
C ALA A 180 4.42 4.59 -15.30
N ARG A 181 5.49 5.38 -15.16
CA ARG A 181 6.67 4.99 -14.38
C ARG A 181 6.40 5.27 -12.91
N LEU A 182 6.09 4.21 -12.16
CA LEU A 182 5.82 4.22 -10.74
C LEU A 182 6.69 3.15 -10.07
N GLU A 183 7.22 3.46 -8.90
CA GLU A 183 7.65 2.40 -7.98
C GLU A 183 6.52 2.10 -7.01
N GLU A 184 6.53 0.91 -6.42
CA GLU A 184 5.48 0.47 -5.51
C GLU A 184 6.07 -0.24 -4.29
N VAL A 185 5.40 -0.13 -3.15
CA VAL A 185 5.73 -0.91 -1.95
C VAL A 185 4.47 -1.60 -1.44
N TYR A 186 4.60 -2.87 -1.06
CA TYR A 186 3.55 -3.65 -0.41
C TYR A 186 3.93 -3.95 1.03
N HIS A 187 3.11 -3.50 1.99
CA HIS A 187 3.26 -3.83 3.40
C HIS A 187 2.18 -4.82 3.84
N PHE A 188 2.61 -6.02 4.23
CA PHE A 188 1.74 -7.19 4.38
C PHE A 188 1.17 -7.35 5.79
N ARG A 189 -0.08 -7.80 5.87
CA ARG A 189 -0.63 -8.45 7.05
C ARG A 189 -1.24 -9.79 6.64
N ILE A 190 -1.16 -10.77 7.52
CA ILE A 190 -1.64 -12.13 7.27
C ILE A 190 -2.60 -12.53 8.39
N PHE A 191 -3.70 -13.18 8.04
CA PHE A 191 -4.63 -13.74 9.03
C PHE A 191 -4.93 -15.21 8.72
N PRO A 192 -4.68 -16.15 9.65
CA PRO A 192 -3.97 -15.97 10.93
C PRO A 192 -2.51 -15.51 10.79
N SER A 193 -1.97 -14.77 11.77
CA SER A 193 -0.68 -14.06 11.67
C SER A 193 0.55 -14.96 11.58
N ASN A 194 0.45 -16.22 11.97
CA ASN A 194 1.50 -17.22 11.78
C ASN A 194 1.58 -17.78 10.34
N GLY A 195 0.72 -17.30 9.45
CA GLY A 195 0.68 -17.69 8.05
C GLY A 195 1.82 -17.13 7.20
N PHE A 196 1.60 -17.12 5.90
CA PHE A 196 2.48 -16.50 4.91
C PHE A 196 1.69 -16.12 3.65
N ALA A 197 2.31 -15.37 2.75
CA ALA A 197 1.92 -15.27 1.34
C ALA A 197 3.15 -15.47 0.45
N VAL A 198 2.92 -15.64 -0.86
CA VAL A 198 4.00 -15.66 -1.84
C VAL A 198 3.88 -14.43 -2.72
N GLN A 199 4.88 -13.55 -2.66
CA GLN A 199 5.05 -12.47 -3.61
C GLN A 199 5.98 -12.93 -4.73
N LEU A 200 5.52 -12.84 -5.98
CA LEU A 200 6.37 -13.03 -7.15
C LEU A 200 6.79 -11.67 -7.69
N LEU A 201 8.03 -11.52 -8.14
CA LEU A 201 8.51 -10.37 -8.89
C LEU A 201 9.26 -10.87 -10.12
N TYR A 202 8.83 -10.48 -11.32
CA TYR A 202 9.52 -10.87 -12.54
C TYR A 202 9.39 -9.82 -13.64
N SER A 203 10.35 -9.77 -14.56
CA SER A 203 10.33 -8.84 -15.70
C SER A 203 10.40 -9.58 -17.03
N GLY A 204 9.87 -8.96 -18.08
CA GLY A 204 9.86 -9.55 -19.43
C GLY A 204 11.26 -9.72 -20.04
N ASP A 205 12.24 -8.92 -19.60
CA ASP A 205 13.66 -9.02 -19.95
C ASP A 205 14.40 -10.14 -19.19
N GLY A 206 13.77 -10.76 -18.18
CA GLY A 206 14.34 -11.80 -17.34
C GLY A 206 15.36 -11.33 -16.29
N GLU A 207 15.63 -10.03 -16.18
CA GLU A 207 16.57 -9.49 -15.18
C GLU A 207 16.06 -9.59 -13.74
N LEU A 208 14.74 -9.55 -13.56
CA LEU A 208 14.05 -9.76 -12.30
C LEU A 208 13.33 -11.11 -12.38
N ARG A 209 13.61 -11.98 -11.41
CA ARG A 209 12.97 -13.31 -11.29
C ARG A 209 13.09 -13.81 -9.86
N ASP A 210 12.27 -13.26 -8.98
CA ASP A 210 12.28 -13.54 -7.56
C ASP A 210 10.91 -14.02 -7.06
N ALA A 211 10.97 -14.84 -6.00
CA ALA A 211 9.82 -15.22 -5.19
C ALA A 211 10.18 -15.04 -3.72
N PHE A 212 9.29 -14.39 -2.97
CA PHE A 212 9.45 -14.16 -1.53
C PHE A 212 8.30 -14.83 -0.78
N ILE A 213 8.64 -15.61 0.23
CA ILE A 213 7.68 -15.99 1.28
C ILE A 213 7.60 -14.79 2.22
N VAL A 214 6.45 -14.12 2.24
CA VAL A 214 6.21 -12.96 3.11
C VAL A 214 5.37 -13.36 4.31
N ARG A 215 5.71 -12.81 5.48
CA ARG A 215 5.05 -13.02 6.77
C ARG A 215 4.28 -11.77 7.20
N ASP A 216 3.51 -11.90 8.27
CA ASP A 216 2.81 -10.78 8.86
C ASP A 216 3.79 -9.66 9.28
N GLY A 217 3.57 -8.44 8.79
CA GLY A 217 4.45 -7.30 9.05
C GLY A 217 5.55 -7.07 8.01
N ASP A 218 5.81 -8.02 7.10
CA ASP A 218 6.86 -7.86 6.09
C ASP A 218 6.50 -6.81 5.04
N THR A 219 7.51 -6.31 4.35
CA THR A 219 7.36 -5.35 3.24
C THR A 219 8.14 -5.81 2.02
N VAL A 220 7.55 -5.66 0.84
CA VAL A 220 8.23 -5.86 -0.44
C VAL A 220 8.28 -4.55 -1.21
N VAL A 221 9.45 -4.25 -1.77
CA VAL A 221 9.69 -3.13 -2.69
C VAL A 221 9.65 -3.63 -4.13
N ILE A 222 8.90 -2.94 -4.97
CA ILE A 222 8.61 -3.29 -6.36
C ILE A 222 9.14 -2.15 -7.25
N PRO A 223 10.39 -2.24 -7.72
CA PRO A 223 11.01 -1.17 -8.51
C PRO A 223 10.64 -1.22 -10.00
N LYS A 224 10.28 -2.40 -10.52
CA LYS A 224 9.87 -2.65 -11.91
C LYS A 224 9.24 -4.04 -12.05
N GLY A 225 8.72 -4.34 -13.24
CA GLY A 225 8.21 -5.67 -13.59
C GLY A 225 6.85 -6.03 -13.01
N TYR A 226 6.45 -7.27 -13.29
CA TYR A 226 5.20 -7.89 -12.89
C TYR A 226 5.28 -8.44 -11.47
N HIS A 227 4.22 -8.23 -10.69
CA HIS A 227 4.26 -8.45 -9.24
C HIS A 227 2.98 -9.08 -8.63
N PRO A 228 2.55 -10.27 -9.09
CA PRO A 228 1.36 -10.94 -8.55
C PRO A 228 1.63 -11.52 -7.14
N VAL A 229 0.56 -11.65 -6.36
CA VAL A 229 0.58 -12.20 -4.99
C VAL A 229 -0.30 -13.44 -4.93
N ALA A 230 0.20 -14.51 -4.32
CA ALA A 230 -0.57 -15.71 -4.04
C ALA A 230 -0.84 -15.85 -2.53
N ALA A 231 -2.12 -15.90 -2.16
CA ALA A 231 -2.54 -16.27 -0.81
C ALA A 231 -2.61 -17.80 -0.70
N PRO A 232 -1.98 -18.41 0.31
CA PRO A 232 -2.14 -19.84 0.54
C PRO A 232 -3.57 -20.17 1.02
N PRO A 233 -4.05 -21.41 0.78
CA PRO A 233 -5.32 -21.86 1.33
C PRO A 233 -5.36 -21.67 2.86
N GLY A 234 -6.47 -21.15 3.37
CA GLY A 234 -6.68 -20.91 4.80
C GLY A 234 -6.14 -19.59 5.37
N TYR A 235 -5.40 -18.79 4.59
CA TYR A 235 -4.84 -17.51 5.06
C TYR A 235 -5.35 -16.33 4.24
N SER A 236 -6.01 -15.38 4.91
CA SER A 236 -6.35 -14.10 4.29
C SER A 236 -5.10 -13.23 4.24
N VAL A 237 -4.84 -12.65 3.06
CA VAL A 237 -3.67 -11.79 2.84
C VAL A 237 -4.14 -10.37 2.64
N TYR A 238 -3.55 -9.45 3.37
CA TYR A 238 -3.74 -8.02 3.20
C TYR A 238 -2.41 -7.41 2.79
N TYR A 239 -2.45 -6.41 1.91
CA TYR A 239 -1.32 -5.52 1.71
C TYR A 239 -1.78 -4.08 1.52
N LEU A 240 -1.15 -3.19 2.28
CA LEU A 240 -1.17 -1.76 2.03
C LEU A 240 -0.19 -1.48 0.90
N TRP A 241 -0.66 -0.86 -0.17
CA TRP A 241 0.16 -0.50 -1.32
C TRP A 241 0.27 1.01 -1.46
N ALA A 242 1.45 1.47 -1.84
CA ALA A 242 1.71 2.86 -2.15
C ALA A 242 2.55 2.96 -3.42
N LEU A 243 2.20 3.91 -4.29
CA LEU A 243 2.94 4.24 -5.51
C LEU A 243 3.39 5.70 -5.52
N ALA A 244 4.55 5.94 -6.13
CA ALA A 244 5.04 7.26 -6.49
C ALA A 244 5.92 7.18 -7.74
N GLY A 245 6.00 8.26 -8.53
CA GLY A 245 6.88 8.29 -9.69
C GLY A 245 6.86 9.60 -10.47
N GLU A 246 7.12 9.53 -11.78
CA GLU A 246 7.18 10.68 -12.69
C GLU A 246 5.81 11.32 -12.98
N GLY A 247 4.74 10.67 -12.53
CA GLY A 247 3.37 11.15 -12.57
C GLY A 247 2.53 10.51 -11.47
N ARG A 248 1.23 10.77 -11.50
CA ARG A 248 0.27 10.27 -10.49
C ARG A 248 -0.91 9.50 -11.09
N ASN A 249 -0.88 9.24 -12.39
CA ASN A 249 -1.88 8.38 -13.02
C ASN A 249 -1.47 6.92 -12.86
N LEU A 250 -2.39 6.07 -12.40
CA LEU A 250 -2.17 4.63 -12.31
C LEU A 250 -2.43 3.99 -13.68
N PHE A 251 -1.46 4.14 -14.58
CA PHE A 251 -1.43 3.43 -15.86
C PHE A 251 -0.48 2.25 -15.76
N PHE A 252 -0.94 1.07 -16.14
CA PHE A 252 -0.18 -0.17 -16.08
C PHE A 252 -0.46 -1.03 -17.30
N ARG A 253 0.49 -1.90 -17.63
CA ARG A 253 0.33 -2.93 -18.68
C ARG A 253 0.26 -4.31 -18.05
N TYR A 254 -0.68 -5.12 -18.50
CA TYR A 254 -0.71 -6.54 -18.16
C TYR A 254 0.43 -7.29 -18.85
N ASP A 255 0.82 -8.42 -18.27
CA ASP A 255 1.66 -9.41 -18.94
C ASP A 255 0.89 -9.97 -20.15
N PRO A 256 1.39 -9.77 -21.39
CA PRO A 256 0.71 -10.25 -22.59
C PRO A 256 0.44 -11.77 -22.59
N GLN A 257 1.22 -12.56 -21.84
CA GLN A 257 1.01 -14.01 -21.72
C GLN A 257 -0.22 -14.37 -20.86
N HIS A 258 -0.70 -13.44 -20.05
CA HIS A 258 -1.76 -13.66 -19.06
C HIS A 258 -2.95 -12.71 -19.22
N GLU A 259 -2.86 -11.71 -20.10
CA GLU A 259 -3.93 -10.73 -20.36
C GLU A 259 -5.26 -11.37 -20.80
N TRP A 260 -5.21 -12.55 -21.44
CA TRP A 260 -6.39 -13.31 -21.86
C TRP A 260 -7.37 -13.62 -20.72
N VAL A 261 -6.89 -13.66 -19.47
CA VAL A 261 -7.70 -13.92 -18.27
C VAL A 261 -8.79 -12.86 -18.09
N ILE A 262 -8.54 -11.60 -18.46
CA ILE A 262 -9.53 -10.51 -18.40
C ILE A 262 -10.68 -10.78 -19.37
N GLY A 263 -10.35 -11.23 -20.58
CA GLY A 263 -11.35 -11.63 -21.57
C GLY A 263 -12.23 -12.77 -21.07
N ALA A 264 -11.66 -13.70 -20.28
CA ALA A 264 -12.39 -14.79 -19.68
C ALA A 264 -13.39 -14.32 -18.60
N GLU A 265 -13.12 -13.23 -17.86
CA GLU A 265 -14.00 -12.74 -16.79
C GLU A 265 -15.43 -12.49 -17.25
N ARG A 266 -15.60 -11.96 -18.46
CA ARG A 266 -16.94 -11.71 -19.03
C ARG A 266 -17.72 -13.01 -19.25
N ILE A 267 -17.08 -14.03 -19.82
CA ILE A 267 -17.70 -15.35 -20.04
C ILE A 267 -18.07 -15.99 -18.71
N LEU A 268 -17.19 -15.87 -17.72
CA LEU A 268 -17.39 -16.41 -16.39
C LEU A 268 -18.56 -15.75 -15.63
N GLN A 269 -18.77 -14.44 -15.83
CA GLN A 269 -19.93 -13.74 -15.28
C GLN A 269 -21.24 -14.20 -15.92
N GLU A 270 -21.25 -14.46 -17.23
CA GLU A 270 -22.42 -14.97 -17.95
C GLU A 270 -22.78 -16.39 -17.47
N LEU A 271 -21.80 -17.24 -17.17
CA LEU A 271 -22.03 -18.60 -16.67
C LEU A 271 -22.54 -18.68 -15.23
N ALA A 272 -22.39 -17.61 -14.44
CA ALA A 272 -22.79 -17.55 -13.03
C ALA A 272 -24.22 -17.02 -12.82
N GLN A 273 -24.91 -16.62 -13.90
CA GLN A 273 -26.31 -16.18 -13.92
C GLN A 273 -27.25 -17.34 -14.25
#